data_AF-A0A418F561-F1
#
_entry.id   AF-A0A418F561-F1
#
_cell.length_a   1.000
_cell.length_b   1.000
_cell.length_c   1.000
_cell.angle_alpha   90.00
_cell.angle_beta   90.00
_cell.angle_gamma   90.00
#
_symmetry.space_group_name_H-M   'P 1'
#
loop_
_entity.id
_entity.type
_entity.pdbx_description
1 polymer ?
#
loop_
_entity_poly.entity_id
_entity_poly.type
_entity_poly.pdbx_seq_one_letter_code
_entity_poly.pdbx_strand_id
1 'polypeptide(L)'
;LVLGAGAMQAANLKSISAKHLGLASQSLEVIVAYIPHIKCQLSALLTQRQKLLLDDLDKVLQDYVEHNGKIFGKFISIVEDQIMKQFLEHIDRDVDYDDPTLVLPTAPLKGIAQNTVKLYQVLSPVLPPLQMQAVFSRVFDMLEHKMPSCFKAVQPHTAAGKRRVVADVVAFVDSFHELRGVVDLRGDQLVAHFKSSYE
;
A
#
# COMPACT_ATOMS: atom_id res chain seq x y z
N LEU A 1 -2.50 -4.31 -20.52
CA LEU A 1 -2.33 -4.20 -19.06
C LEU A 1 -2.70 -2.78 -18.63
N VAL A 2 -3.41 -2.59 -17.53
CA VAL A 2 -3.92 -1.27 -17.06
C VAL A 2 -2.76 -0.35 -16.63
N LEU A 3 -1.60 -0.94 -16.35
CA LEU A 3 -0.37 -0.23 -15.98
C LEU A 3 0.53 0.11 -17.19
N GLY A 4 0.09 -0.14 -18.43
CA GLY A 4 0.87 0.14 -19.64
C GLY A 4 0.79 1.60 -20.09
N ALA A 5 1.84 2.10 -20.75
CA ALA A 5 1.95 3.49 -21.22
C ALA A 5 0.79 3.95 -22.14
N GLY A 6 0.12 3.03 -22.85
CA GLY A 6 -1.04 3.31 -23.71
C GLY A 6 -2.41 3.08 -23.06
N ALA A 7 -2.47 2.63 -21.80
CA ALA A 7 -3.74 2.28 -21.15
C ALA A 7 -4.70 3.47 -21.00
N MET A 8 -4.16 4.66 -20.72
CA MET A 8 -4.96 5.89 -20.59
C MET A 8 -5.59 6.32 -21.92
N GLN A 9 -4.82 6.21 -23.02
CA GLN A 9 -5.26 6.56 -24.36
C GLN A 9 -6.33 5.58 -24.87
N ALA A 10 -6.14 4.29 -24.62
CA ALA A 10 -7.10 3.25 -25.00
C ALA A 10 -8.42 3.34 -24.21
N ALA A 11 -8.38 3.79 -22.95
CA ALA A 11 -9.56 3.95 -22.09
C ALA A 11 -10.19 5.35 -22.14
N ASN A 12 -9.61 6.28 -22.91
CA ASN A 12 -10.00 7.70 -22.96
C ASN A 12 -10.10 8.37 -21.57
N LEU A 13 -9.16 8.02 -20.68
CA LEU A 13 -9.12 8.51 -19.30
C LEU A 13 -8.05 9.59 -19.12
N LYS A 14 -8.38 10.64 -18.36
CA LYS A 14 -7.42 11.68 -17.96
C LYS A 14 -6.40 11.18 -16.92
N SER A 15 -6.79 10.20 -16.10
CA SER A 15 -5.92 9.55 -15.11
C SER A 15 -6.44 8.17 -14.70
N ILE A 16 -5.55 7.32 -14.19
CA ILE A 16 -5.90 6.03 -13.59
C ILE A 16 -5.81 6.18 -12.07
N SER A 17 -6.96 6.12 -11.39
CA SER A 17 -7.06 6.25 -9.93
C SER A 17 -6.87 4.90 -9.23
N ALA A 18 -6.62 4.91 -7.92
CA ALA A 18 -6.59 3.70 -7.11
C ALA A 18 -7.92 2.90 -7.19
N LYS A 19 -9.06 3.60 -7.35
CA LYS A 19 -10.35 2.96 -7.58
C LYS A 19 -10.40 2.18 -8.89
N HIS A 20 -9.87 2.76 -9.98
CA HIS A 20 -9.79 2.07 -11.27
C HIS A 20 -8.93 0.81 -11.18
N LEU A 21 -7.80 0.90 -10.47
CA LEU A 21 -6.94 -0.25 -10.22
C LEU A 21 -7.64 -1.33 -9.40
N GLY A 22 -8.39 -0.96 -8.36
CA GLY A 22 -9.16 -1.90 -7.53
C GLY A 22 -10.21 -2.64 -8.34
N LEU A 23 -10.98 -1.92 -9.16
CA LEU A 23 -11.98 -2.54 -10.05
C LEU A 23 -11.35 -3.46 -11.11
N ALA A 24 -10.20 -3.05 -11.67
CA ALA A 24 -9.46 -3.88 -12.61
C ALA A 24 -8.97 -5.17 -11.94
N SER A 25 -8.47 -5.08 -10.70
CA SER A 25 -8.07 -6.25 -9.90
C SER A 25 -9.24 -7.23 -9.70
N GLN A 26 -10.41 -6.75 -9.28
CA GLN A 26 -11.59 -7.61 -9.14
C GLN A 26 -12.03 -8.25 -10.47
N SER A 27 -11.95 -7.50 -11.56
CA SER A 27 -12.31 -8.02 -12.89
C SER A 27 -11.35 -9.14 -13.32
N LEU A 28 -10.05 -9.00 -13.04
CA LEU A 28 -9.06 -10.04 -13.31
C LEU A 28 -9.32 -11.29 -12.46
N GLU A 29 -9.66 -11.12 -11.19
CA GLU A 29 -9.92 -12.25 -10.29
C GLU A 29 -11.12 -13.09 -10.70
N VAL A 30 -12.18 -12.45 -11.22
CA VAL A 30 -13.29 -13.19 -11.82
C VAL A 30 -12.76 -14.08 -12.95
N ILE A 31 -11.98 -13.53 -13.88
CA ILE A 31 -11.47 -14.31 -15.01
C ILE A 31 -10.55 -15.45 -14.53
N VAL A 32 -9.64 -15.15 -13.60
CA VAL A 32 -8.75 -16.13 -12.95
C VAL A 32 -9.55 -17.28 -12.31
N ALA A 33 -10.65 -16.98 -11.63
CA ALA A 33 -11.50 -17.98 -11.01
C ALA A 33 -12.23 -18.86 -12.04
N TYR A 34 -12.63 -18.31 -13.18
CA TYR A 34 -13.38 -19.05 -14.22
C TYR A 34 -12.50 -19.90 -15.14
N ILE A 35 -11.24 -19.51 -15.39
CA ILE A 35 -10.35 -20.24 -16.32
C ILE A 35 -10.25 -21.75 -16.00
N PRO A 36 -10.04 -22.19 -14.74
CA PRO A 36 -9.99 -23.62 -14.42
C PRO A 36 -11.28 -24.38 -14.78
N HIS A 37 -12.44 -23.75 -14.58
CA HIS A 37 -13.73 -24.34 -14.91
C HIS A 37 -13.91 -24.46 -16.43
N ILE A 38 -13.57 -23.40 -17.17
CA ILE A 38 -13.60 -23.40 -18.64
C ILE A 38 -12.67 -24.49 -19.18
N LYS A 39 -11.44 -24.56 -18.67
CA LYS A 39 -10.44 -25.57 -19.06
C LYS A 39 -10.94 -27.00 -18.79
N CYS A 40 -11.58 -27.23 -17.65
CA CYS A 40 -12.16 -28.53 -17.29
C CYS A 40 -13.23 -28.97 -18.31
N GLN A 41 -14.17 -28.08 -18.64
CA GLN A 41 -15.24 -28.38 -19.60
C GLN A 41 -14.70 -28.62 -21.02
N LEU A 42 -13.74 -27.78 -21.46
CA LEU A 42 -13.10 -27.96 -22.76
C LEU A 42 -12.30 -29.27 -22.82
N SER A 43 -11.61 -29.67 -21.75
CA SER A 43 -10.87 -30.93 -21.70
C SER A 43 -11.76 -32.17 -21.89
N ALA A 44 -13.04 -32.10 -21.50
CA ALA A 44 -14.00 -33.18 -21.73
C ALA A 44 -14.47 -33.28 -23.19
N LEU A 45 -14.45 -32.17 -23.94
CA LEU A 45 -14.98 -32.08 -25.31
C LEU A 45 -13.89 -32.17 -26.40
N LEU A 46 -12.63 -31.88 -26.05
CA LEU A 46 -11.53 -31.80 -27.01
C LEU A 46 -10.81 -33.13 -27.22
N THR A 47 -10.35 -33.35 -28.46
CA THR A 47 -9.46 -34.46 -28.81
C THR A 47 -8.07 -34.29 -28.17
N GLN A 48 -7.30 -35.37 -28.07
CA GLN A 48 -5.96 -35.35 -27.45
C GLN A 48 -5.00 -34.35 -28.10
N ARG A 49 -5.07 -34.15 -29.42
CA ARG A 49 -4.28 -33.14 -30.14
C ARG A 49 -4.71 -31.71 -29.81
N GLN A 50 -6.01 -31.47 -29.64
CA GLN A 50 -6.56 -30.16 -29.31
C GLN A 50 -6.32 -29.77 -27.84
N LYS A 51 -6.13 -30.75 -26.95
CA LYS A 51 -5.81 -30.49 -25.53
C LYS A 51 -4.52 -29.71 -25.33
N LEU A 52 -3.59 -29.73 -26.29
CA LEU A 52 -2.39 -28.89 -26.29
C LEU A 52 -2.72 -27.38 -26.27
N LEU A 53 -3.89 -26.97 -26.79
CA LEU A 53 -4.35 -25.58 -26.74
C LEU A 53 -4.79 -25.15 -25.32
N LEU A 54 -5.03 -26.10 -24.41
CA LEU A 54 -5.39 -25.80 -23.03
C LEU A 54 -4.20 -25.25 -22.23
N ASP A 55 -2.97 -25.49 -22.69
CA ASP A 55 -1.77 -24.92 -22.09
C ASP A 55 -1.74 -23.39 -22.26
N ASP A 56 -2.36 -22.86 -23.32
CA ASP A 56 -2.47 -21.41 -23.52
C ASP A 56 -3.42 -20.77 -22.49
N LEU A 57 -4.41 -21.51 -21.99
CA LEU A 57 -5.25 -21.03 -20.88
C LEU A 57 -4.46 -20.92 -19.58
N ASP A 58 -3.48 -21.79 -19.34
CA ASP A 58 -2.61 -21.68 -18.17
C ASP A 58 -1.67 -20.49 -18.27
N LYS A 59 -1.14 -20.21 -19.47
CA LYS A 59 -0.33 -19.00 -19.72
C LYS A 59 -1.15 -17.74 -19.46
N VAL A 60 -2.37 -17.67 -19.98
CA VAL A 60 -3.28 -16.54 -19.74
C VAL A 60 -3.62 -16.40 -18.25
N LEU A 61 -3.84 -17.51 -17.55
CA LEU A 61 -4.05 -17.52 -16.11
C LEU A 61 -2.84 -16.91 -15.37
N GLN A 62 -1.62 -17.33 -15.73
CA GLN A 62 -0.38 -16.80 -15.17
C GLN A 62 -0.24 -15.29 -15.42
N ASP A 63 -0.50 -14.84 -16.65
CA ASP A 63 -0.44 -13.43 -17.02
C ASP A 63 -1.41 -12.57 -16.18
N TYR A 64 -2.63 -13.07 -15.92
CA TYR A 64 -3.60 -12.36 -15.09
C TYR A 64 -3.21 -12.31 -13.62
N VAL A 65 -2.70 -13.42 -13.06
CA VAL A 65 -2.19 -13.46 -11.69
C VAL A 65 -1.01 -12.48 -11.53
N GLU A 66 -0.08 -12.47 -12.48
CA GLU A 66 1.06 -11.55 -12.46
C GLU A 66 0.61 -10.08 -12.57
N HIS A 67 -0.34 -9.79 -13.45
CA HIS A 67 -0.90 -8.45 -13.58
C HIS A 67 -1.61 -8.00 -12.30
N ASN A 68 -2.35 -8.89 -11.64
CA ASN A 68 -2.95 -8.59 -10.34
C ASN A 68 -1.86 -8.27 -9.31
N GLY A 69 -0.77 -9.06 -9.26
CA GLY A 69 0.40 -8.78 -8.43
C GLY A 69 1.01 -7.39 -8.67
N LYS A 70 1.13 -6.97 -9.94
CA LYS A 70 1.60 -5.63 -10.32
C LYS A 70 0.65 -4.53 -9.86
N ILE A 71 -0.67 -4.74 -9.91
CA ILE A 71 -1.67 -3.81 -9.39
C ILE A 71 -1.51 -3.63 -7.87
N PHE A 72 -1.38 -4.74 -7.12
CA PHE A 72 -1.14 -4.68 -5.68
C PHE A 72 0.16 -3.95 -5.34
N GLY A 73 1.23 -4.20 -6.10
CA GLY A 73 2.48 -3.46 -5.99
C GLY A 73 2.29 -1.95 -6.21
N LYS A 74 1.39 -1.55 -7.13
CA LYS A 74 1.10 -0.14 -7.39
C LYS A 74 0.39 0.55 -6.22
N PHE A 75 -0.49 -0.13 -5.48
CA PHE A 75 -1.09 0.44 -4.27
C PHE A 75 -0.03 0.78 -3.22
N ILE A 76 0.92 -0.12 -3.01
CA ILE A 76 2.05 0.10 -2.10
C ILE A 76 2.90 1.27 -2.60
N SER A 77 3.22 1.28 -3.90
CA SER A 77 4.01 2.37 -4.50
C SER A 77 3.34 3.74 -4.37
N ILE A 78 2.01 3.82 -4.39
CA ILE A 78 1.28 5.09 -4.21
C ILE A 78 1.58 5.65 -2.81
N VAL A 79 1.60 4.80 -1.78
CA VAL A 79 1.92 5.23 -0.42
C VAL A 79 3.41 5.50 -0.28
N GLU A 80 4.28 4.63 -0.82
CA GLU A 80 5.74 4.84 -0.80
C GLU A 80 6.14 6.15 -1.49
N ASP A 81 5.57 6.46 -2.66
CA ASP A 81 5.84 7.72 -3.38
C ASP A 81 5.44 8.94 -2.55
N GLN A 82 4.34 8.87 -1.80
CA GLN A 82 3.90 9.95 -0.91
C GLN A 82 4.88 10.14 0.26
N ILE A 83 5.28 9.04 0.89
CA ILE A 83 6.24 9.06 1.99
C ILE A 83 7.57 9.64 1.50
N MET A 84 8.11 9.12 0.39
CA MET A 84 9.41 9.53 -0.17
C MET A 84 9.41 10.98 -0.63
N LYS A 85 8.40 11.41 -1.43
CA LYS A 85 8.39 12.75 -2.05
C LYS A 85 8.02 13.87 -1.11
N GLN A 86 7.16 13.62 -0.11
CA GLN A 86 6.65 14.69 0.75
C GLN A 86 7.45 14.86 2.04
N PHE A 87 8.41 13.99 2.35
CA PHE A 87 8.80 13.84 3.76
C PHE A 87 10.20 13.30 4.05
N LEU A 88 10.58 12.17 3.46
CA LEU A 88 11.80 11.48 3.89
C LEU A 88 13.10 12.21 3.53
N GLU A 89 13.02 13.23 2.68
CA GLU A 89 14.18 14.06 2.30
C GLU A 89 14.34 15.33 3.16
N HIS A 90 13.32 15.76 3.92
CA HIS A 90 13.30 17.11 4.54
C HIS A 90 12.79 17.20 5.98
N ILE A 91 12.43 16.09 6.63
CA ILE A 91 11.89 16.12 8.00
C ILE A 91 12.79 16.83 9.01
N ASP A 92 14.11 16.71 8.86
CA ASP A 92 15.12 17.37 9.69
C ASP A 92 15.10 18.90 9.54
N ARG A 93 14.64 19.41 8.40
CA ARG A 93 14.54 20.85 8.10
C ARG A 93 13.17 21.42 8.40
N ASP A 94 12.13 20.62 8.21
CA ASP A 94 10.74 21.07 8.26
C ASP A 94 10.14 20.97 9.67
N VAL A 95 10.76 20.20 10.56
CA VAL A 95 10.24 19.94 11.92
C VAL A 95 11.33 20.17 12.97
N ASP A 96 11.18 21.23 13.75
CA ASP A 96 11.97 21.44 14.96
C ASP A 96 11.31 20.76 16.16
N TYR A 97 11.82 19.59 16.53
CA TYR A 97 11.33 18.85 17.71
C TYR A 97 11.71 19.51 19.03
N ASP A 98 12.70 20.41 19.07
CA ASP A 98 13.05 21.14 20.28
C ASP A 98 12.05 22.29 20.57
N ASP A 99 11.29 22.76 19.57
CA ASP A 99 10.26 23.80 19.72
C ASP A 99 9.11 23.37 20.67
N PRO A 100 8.90 24.05 21.82
CA PRO A 100 7.83 23.74 22.76
C PRO A 100 6.41 23.99 22.26
N THR A 101 6.25 24.70 21.15
CA THR A 101 4.95 24.96 20.53
C THR A 101 4.59 23.96 19.45
N LEU A 102 5.47 22.98 19.16
CA LEU A 102 5.24 21.98 18.13
C LEU A 102 3.96 21.17 18.40
N VAL A 103 3.08 21.15 17.40
CA VAL A 103 1.81 20.41 17.44
C VAL A 103 2.03 19.00 16.89
N LEU A 104 1.58 18.00 17.65
CA LEU A 104 1.62 16.59 17.28
C LEU A 104 0.21 16.06 16.91
N PRO A 105 0.06 15.17 15.93
CA PRO A 105 1.11 14.72 15.03
C PRO A 105 1.57 15.86 14.11
N THR A 106 2.85 15.88 13.75
CA THR A 106 3.44 16.90 12.89
C THR A 106 2.71 16.94 11.56
N ALA A 107 2.61 18.13 10.96
CA ALA A 107 1.85 18.32 9.70
C ALA A 107 2.28 17.33 8.60
N PRO A 108 3.58 17.04 8.46
CA PRO A 108 4.02 15.96 7.62
C PRO A 108 3.39 14.60 8.03
N LEU A 109 3.56 14.09 9.27
CA LEU A 109 3.11 12.71 9.66
C LEU A 109 1.61 12.58 9.51
N LYS A 110 0.89 13.64 9.87
CA LYS A 110 -0.54 13.79 9.65
C LYS A 110 -0.92 13.63 8.18
N GLY A 111 -0.15 14.20 7.26
CA GLY A 111 -0.36 14.08 5.81
C GLY A 111 -0.25 12.64 5.32
N ILE A 112 0.79 11.90 5.73
CA ILE A 112 0.98 10.49 5.39
C ILE A 112 -0.20 9.66 5.93
N ALA A 113 -0.56 9.84 7.20
CA ALA A 113 -1.65 9.10 7.81
C ALA A 113 -2.98 9.37 7.08
N GLN A 114 -3.30 10.65 6.82
CA GLN A 114 -4.51 11.04 6.09
C GLN A 114 -4.56 10.46 4.69
N ASN A 115 -3.46 10.48 3.93
CA ASN A 115 -3.46 9.97 2.57
C ASN A 115 -3.56 8.44 2.53
N THR A 116 -2.94 7.75 3.49
CA THR A 116 -3.05 6.30 3.67
C THR A 116 -4.48 5.90 4.04
N VAL A 117 -5.14 6.65 4.94
CA VAL A 117 -6.56 6.45 5.28
C VAL A 117 -7.47 6.74 4.07
N LYS A 118 -7.19 7.79 3.29
CA LYS A 118 -7.93 8.04 2.04
C LYS A 118 -7.78 6.90 1.04
N LEU A 119 -6.58 6.34 0.90
CA LEU A 119 -6.37 5.15 0.04
C LEU A 119 -7.25 3.99 0.51
N TYR A 120 -7.29 3.74 1.82
CA TYR A 120 -8.17 2.72 2.39
C TYR A 120 -9.65 2.97 2.07
N GLN A 121 -10.11 4.21 2.27
CA GLN A 121 -11.50 4.60 1.98
C GLN A 121 -11.86 4.45 0.50
N VAL A 122 -10.90 4.66 -0.42
CA VAL A 122 -11.10 4.46 -1.86
C VAL A 122 -11.13 2.98 -2.24
N LEU A 123 -10.34 2.15 -1.57
CA LEU A 123 -10.21 0.73 -1.89
C LEU A 123 -11.24 -0.16 -1.18
N SER A 124 -11.70 0.22 0.02
CA SER A 124 -12.65 -0.60 0.81
C SER A 124 -13.98 -0.91 0.13
N PRO A 125 -14.55 -0.05 -0.74
CA PRO A 125 -15.78 -0.41 -1.46
C PRO A 125 -15.54 -1.35 -2.64
N VAL A 126 -14.27 -1.57 -3.04
CA VAL A 126 -13.93 -2.33 -4.25
C VAL A 126 -13.08 -3.57 -3.99
N LEU A 127 -12.37 -3.66 -2.87
CA LEU A 127 -11.54 -4.82 -2.52
C LEU A 127 -12.17 -5.64 -1.36
N PRO A 128 -12.16 -6.98 -1.46
CA PRO A 128 -12.54 -7.86 -0.36
C PRO A 128 -11.65 -7.70 0.88
N PRO A 129 -12.14 -8.06 2.09
CA PRO A 129 -11.40 -7.90 3.35
C PRO A 129 -10.01 -8.54 3.35
N LEU A 130 -9.86 -9.75 2.78
CA LEU A 130 -8.57 -10.44 2.73
C LEU A 130 -7.53 -9.70 1.87
N GLN A 131 -7.98 -9.11 0.76
CA GLN A 131 -7.11 -8.31 -0.11
C GLN A 131 -6.77 -6.98 0.53
N MET A 132 -7.74 -6.37 1.21
CA MET A 132 -7.52 -5.16 1.99
C MET A 132 -6.43 -5.40 3.05
N GLN A 133 -6.55 -6.49 3.80
CA GLN A 133 -5.55 -6.89 4.78
C GLN A 133 -4.18 -7.09 4.13
N ALA A 134 -4.11 -7.83 3.00
CA ALA A 134 -2.85 -8.06 2.31
C ALA A 134 -2.17 -6.77 1.80
N VAL A 135 -2.94 -5.81 1.26
CA VAL A 135 -2.41 -4.51 0.82
C VAL A 135 -1.87 -3.74 2.00
N PHE A 136 -2.68 -3.59 3.06
CA PHE A 136 -2.32 -2.71 4.17
C PHE A 136 -1.25 -3.32 5.08
N SER A 137 -1.21 -4.64 5.28
CA SER A 137 -0.07 -5.28 5.94
C SER A 137 1.25 -4.91 5.27
N ARG A 138 1.31 -4.95 3.93
CA ARG A 138 2.53 -4.57 3.19
C ARG A 138 2.83 -3.06 3.27
N VAL A 139 1.79 -2.22 3.32
CA VAL A 139 1.98 -0.78 3.54
C VAL A 139 2.59 -0.52 4.92
N PHE A 140 2.09 -1.19 5.96
CA PHE A 140 2.64 -1.07 7.31
C PHE A 140 4.05 -1.65 7.43
N ASP A 141 4.31 -2.84 6.86
CA ASP A 141 5.66 -3.40 6.82
C ASP A 141 6.66 -2.44 6.12
N MET A 142 6.22 -1.77 5.05
CA MET A 142 7.03 -0.75 4.36
C MET A 142 7.25 0.50 5.22
N LEU A 143 6.22 0.98 5.93
CA LEU A 143 6.35 2.08 6.90
C LEU A 143 7.35 1.72 8.01
N GLU A 144 7.23 0.55 8.61
CA GLU A 144 8.13 0.04 9.66
C GLU A 144 9.59 0.00 9.19
N HIS A 145 9.83 -0.35 7.92
CA HIS A 145 11.18 -0.43 7.38
C HIS A 145 11.77 0.93 6.94
N LYS A 146 10.96 1.79 6.32
CA LYS A 146 11.44 3.06 5.74
C LYS A 146 11.53 4.18 6.77
N MET A 147 10.55 4.28 7.68
CA MET A 147 10.47 5.38 8.64
C MET A 147 11.74 5.55 9.49
N PRO A 148 12.32 4.49 10.10
CA PRO A 148 13.59 4.60 10.82
C PRO A 148 14.73 5.25 10.03
N SER A 149 14.85 4.92 8.75
CA SER A 149 15.94 5.41 7.90
C SER A 149 15.88 6.92 7.70
N CYS A 150 14.69 7.51 7.81
CA CYS A 150 14.44 8.90 7.47
C CYS A 150 14.50 9.82 8.69
N PHE A 151 14.35 9.24 9.88
CA PHE A 151 14.60 9.93 11.13
C PHE A 151 16.07 9.90 11.56
N LYS A 152 16.97 9.23 10.82
CA LYS A 152 18.42 9.23 11.11
C LYS A 152 19.03 10.63 11.20
N ALA A 153 18.52 11.58 10.41
CA ALA A 153 18.96 12.97 10.42
C ALA A 153 18.29 13.81 11.53
N VAL A 154 17.19 13.33 12.11
CA VAL A 154 16.45 14.02 13.17
C VAL A 154 17.14 13.76 14.52
N GLN A 155 17.92 14.72 14.98
CA GLN A 155 18.63 14.66 16.26
C GLN A 155 18.25 15.85 17.15
N PRO A 156 17.16 15.74 17.93
CA PRO A 156 16.79 16.78 18.88
C PRO A 156 17.85 16.89 19.98
N HIS A 157 18.18 18.11 20.38
CA HIS A 157 19.21 18.40 21.38
C HIS A 157 18.66 18.24 22.80
N THR A 158 17.36 18.48 23.00
CA THR A 158 16.73 18.44 24.31
C THR A 158 16.10 17.08 24.60
N ALA A 159 16.10 16.70 25.88
CA ALA A 159 15.36 15.51 26.33
C ALA A 159 13.84 15.63 26.08
N ALA A 160 13.32 16.86 25.98
CA ALA A 160 11.94 17.12 25.60
C ALA A 160 11.71 16.84 24.12
N GLY A 161 12.62 17.27 23.23
CA GLY A 161 12.53 17.03 21.80
C GLY A 161 12.62 15.56 21.43
N LYS A 162 13.52 14.80 22.08
CA LYS A 162 13.56 13.32 21.94
C LYS A 162 12.23 12.66 22.30
N ARG A 163 11.61 13.08 23.41
CA ARG A 163 10.27 12.63 23.81
C ARG A 163 9.19 13.03 22.80
N ARG A 164 9.30 14.20 22.17
CA ARG A 164 8.36 14.63 21.11
C ARG A 164 8.47 13.78 19.86
N VAL A 165 9.66 13.37 19.44
CA VAL A 165 9.80 12.44 18.29
C VAL A 165 9.03 11.15 18.55
N VAL A 166 9.22 10.55 19.72
CA VAL A 166 8.49 9.32 20.11
C VAL A 166 6.98 9.58 20.16
N ALA A 167 6.56 10.70 20.76
CA ALA A 167 5.14 11.06 20.85
C ALA A 167 4.51 11.33 19.47
N ASP A 168 5.27 11.87 18.51
CA ASP A 168 4.83 12.11 17.15
C ASP A 168 4.58 10.79 16.40
N VAL A 169 5.50 9.84 16.52
CA VAL A 169 5.35 8.50 15.94
C VAL A 169 4.18 7.75 16.59
N VAL A 170 3.96 7.90 17.90
CA VAL A 170 2.77 7.35 18.58
C VAL A 170 1.49 7.98 18.01
N ALA A 171 1.42 9.31 17.91
CA ALA A 171 0.25 10.00 17.36
C ALA A 171 0.00 9.64 15.88
N PHE A 172 1.07 9.41 15.11
CA PHE A 172 0.99 8.90 13.75
C PHE A 172 0.38 7.49 13.70
N VAL A 173 0.85 6.56 14.53
CA VAL A 173 0.29 5.21 14.61
C VAL A 173 -1.18 5.24 15.07
N ASP A 174 -1.51 6.10 16.04
CA ASP A 174 -2.87 6.28 16.53
C ASP A 174 -3.81 6.89 15.47
N SER A 175 -3.28 7.60 14.49
CA SER A 175 -4.07 8.11 13.36
C SER A 175 -4.66 6.98 12.49
N PHE A 176 -4.14 5.76 12.58
CA PHE A 176 -4.70 4.59 11.90
C PHE A 176 -5.75 3.84 12.72
N HIS A 177 -6.17 4.34 13.89
CA HIS A 177 -7.15 3.64 14.73
C HIS A 177 -8.47 3.33 14.01
N GLU A 178 -8.91 4.17 13.06
CA GLU A 178 -10.10 3.92 12.23
C GLU A 178 -10.00 2.67 11.37
N LEU A 179 -8.78 2.18 11.13
CA LEU A 179 -8.49 0.96 10.40
C LEU A 179 -8.44 -0.28 11.33
N ARG A 180 -8.47 -0.09 12.66
CA ARG A 180 -8.45 -1.19 13.64
C ARG A 180 -9.69 -2.06 13.47
N GLY A 181 -9.47 -3.37 13.36
CA GLY A 181 -10.53 -4.36 13.15
C GLY A 181 -10.79 -4.71 11.69
N VAL A 182 -10.28 -3.92 10.73
CA VAL A 182 -10.31 -4.26 9.30
C VAL A 182 -8.94 -4.71 8.80
N VAL A 183 -7.87 -4.15 9.37
CA VAL A 183 -6.50 -4.56 9.11
C VAL A 183 -5.82 -4.83 10.44
N ASP A 184 -4.98 -5.87 10.48
CA ASP A 184 -4.05 -6.10 11.57
C ASP A 184 -2.97 -5.02 11.55
N LEU A 185 -3.16 -3.98 12.36
CA LEU A 185 -2.27 -2.82 12.41
C LEU A 185 -1.00 -3.16 13.21
N ARG A 186 0.12 -3.24 12.50
CA ARG A 186 1.45 -3.37 13.09
C ARG A 186 2.04 -1.97 13.26
N GLY A 187 1.70 -1.33 14.37
CA GLY A 187 2.28 -0.05 14.77
C GLY A 187 3.23 -0.17 15.97
N ASP A 188 3.10 -1.25 16.73
CA ASP A 188 3.81 -1.43 17.99
C ASP A 188 5.33 -1.58 17.79
N GLN A 189 5.74 -2.25 16.72
CA GLN A 189 7.17 -2.43 16.41
C GLN A 189 7.81 -1.11 16.01
N LEU A 190 7.11 -0.28 15.21
CA LEU A 190 7.56 1.06 14.87
C LEU A 190 7.74 1.92 16.12
N VAL A 191 6.73 1.95 17.00
CA VAL A 191 6.81 2.71 18.25
C VAL A 191 7.94 2.20 19.15
N ALA A 192 8.12 0.88 19.27
CA ALA A 192 9.19 0.30 20.06
C ALA A 192 10.58 0.67 19.53
N HIS A 193 10.76 0.65 18.20
CA HIS A 193 11.99 1.08 17.56
C HIS A 193 12.34 2.54 17.91
N PHE A 194 11.37 3.44 17.80
CA PHE A 194 11.58 4.86 18.10
C PHE A 194 11.82 5.12 19.59
N LYS A 195 11.14 4.40 20.50
CA LYS A 195 11.44 4.46 21.93
C LYS A 195 12.90 4.08 22.20
N SER A 196 13.36 2.94 21.68
CA SER A 196 14.74 2.49 21.88
C SER A 196 15.81 3.39 21.26
N SER A 197 15.45 4.19 20.25
CA SER A 197 16.38 5.06 19.53
C SER A 197 16.55 6.44 20.17
N TYR A 198 15.55 6.88 20.96
CA TYR A 198 15.47 8.23 21.52
C TYR A 198 15.39 8.28 23.07
N GLU A 199 15.30 7.13 23.74
CA GLU A 199 15.61 6.96 25.19
C GLU A 199 17.12 7.09 25.46
#